data_AF-A0A2N2HFN8-F1
#
_entry.id   AF-A0A2N2HFN8-F1
#
_cell.length_a   1.000
_cell.length_b   1.000
_cell.length_c   1.000
_cell.angle_alpha   90.00
_cell.angle_beta   90.00
_cell.angle_gamma   90.00
#
_symmetry.space_group_name_H-M   'P 1'
#
loop_
_entity.id
_entity.type
_entity.pdbx_description
1 polymer ?
#
loop_
_entity_poly.entity_id
_entity_poly.type
_entity_poly.pdbx_seq_one_letter_code
_entity_poly.pdbx_strand_id
1 'polypeptide(L)'
;FARSSRSSVRNTVKSTKAPETFRVRVAAVVAQASESEAHADVMTSSGLLSWRVAGPLAAAAAFVLVWASVSKLQDRSADGMAASASSAANASIIPVDALVDTLVDQHANPLPPETSSPTEIAQFDRFIGVPVRNVPERNLQGQGQLLGARMVPLQEQRAAMFQYVMGNGRRVSVYVYNPKKVRLGTSPVLRESVVRNDSGPVYVGYVRGYSVAVTDRRGVGYAMASDLDENESSKLLLAVGGH
;
A
#
# COMPACT_ATOMS: atom_id res chain seq x y z
N PHE A 1 12.18 5.52 49.40
CA PHE A 1 10.96 5.29 48.61
C PHE A 1 11.22 5.18 47.08
N ALA A 2 12.22 4.41 46.61
CA ALA A 2 12.49 4.33 45.16
C ALA A 2 13.09 2.98 44.67
N ARG A 3 12.80 1.86 45.32
CA ARG A 3 13.29 0.53 44.86
C ARG A 3 12.24 -0.59 44.77
N SER A 4 10.94 -0.30 44.99
CA SER A 4 9.92 -1.36 45.08
C SER A 4 9.05 -1.58 43.84
N SER A 5 9.26 -0.88 42.72
CA SER A 5 8.31 -0.91 41.60
C SER A 5 8.70 -1.83 40.43
N ARG A 6 9.81 -2.58 40.53
CA ARG A 6 10.36 -3.36 39.40
C ARG A 6 10.11 -4.87 39.41
N SER A 7 9.50 -5.44 40.46
CA SER A 7 9.30 -6.91 40.51
C SER A 7 7.95 -7.40 39.97
N SER A 8 6.97 -6.51 39.73
CA SER A 8 5.59 -6.96 39.47
C SER A 8 5.25 -7.29 38.01
N VAL A 9 6.12 -7.02 37.03
CA VAL A 9 5.82 -7.29 35.60
C VAL A 9 6.43 -8.62 35.12
N ARG A 10 7.45 -9.14 35.81
CA ARG A 10 8.12 -10.40 35.38
C ARG A 10 7.35 -11.67 35.69
N ASN A 11 6.35 -11.62 36.58
CA ASN A 11 5.57 -12.81 36.95
C ASN A 11 4.33 -13.05 36.09
N THR A 12 3.86 -12.06 35.33
CA THR A 12 2.62 -12.19 34.54
C THR A 12 2.83 -12.75 33.13
N VAL A 13 4.08 -12.90 32.66
CA VAL A 13 4.39 -13.38 31.30
C VAL A 13 4.73 -14.88 31.27
N LYS A 14 4.88 -15.53 32.43
CA LYS A 14 5.27 -16.96 32.50
C LYS A 14 4.12 -17.97 32.33
N SER A 15 2.87 -17.52 32.17
CA SER A 15 1.71 -18.45 32.20
C SER A 15 0.80 -18.43 30.97
N THR A 16 1.08 -17.62 29.95
CA THR A 16 0.28 -17.68 28.72
C THR A 16 0.96 -18.63 27.74
N LYS A 17 0.57 -19.91 27.79
CA LYS A 17 0.89 -20.87 26.72
C LYS A 17 0.47 -20.24 25.39
N ALA A 18 1.41 -20.14 24.45
CA ALA A 18 1.15 -19.60 23.13
C ALA A 18 -0.05 -20.32 22.49
N PRO A 19 -0.94 -19.62 21.77
CA PRO A 19 -2.07 -20.23 21.07
C PRO A 19 -1.58 -21.37 20.16
N GLU A 20 -2.25 -22.52 20.21
CA GLU A 20 -1.96 -23.71 19.38
C GLU A 20 -1.81 -23.36 17.89
N THR A 21 -2.65 -22.45 17.40
CA THR A 21 -2.63 -21.97 16.01
C THR A 21 -1.32 -21.28 15.62
N PHE A 22 -0.66 -20.60 16.56
CA PHE A 22 0.64 -19.99 16.34
C PHE A 22 1.75 -21.04 16.28
N ARG A 23 1.69 -22.06 17.16
CA ARG A 23 2.66 -23.16 17.16
C ARG A 23 2.61 -23.98 15.88
N VAL A 24 1.41 -24.29 15.38
CA VAL A 24 1.22 -24.99 14.11
C VAL A 24 1.79 -24.19 12.94
N ARG A 25 1.59 -22.86 12.91
CA ARG A 25 2.14 -21.99 11.87
C ARG A 25 3.66 -21.89 11.92
N VAL A 26 4.25 -21.74 13.12
CA VAL A 26 5.71 -21.69 13.28
C VAL A 26 6.34 -23.02 12.87
N ALA A 27 5.75 -24.16 13.25
CA ALA A 27 6.24 -25.47 12.84
C ALA A 27 6.17 -25.66 11.32
N ALA A 28 5.10 -25.22 10.66
CA ALA A 28 4.97 -25.28 9.20
C ALA A 28 6.01 -24.42 8.47
N VAL A 29 6.30 -23.21 8.98
CA VAL A 29 7.33 -22.33 8.41
C VAL A 29 8.73 -22.92 8.59
N VAL A 30 9.03 -23.51 9.75
CA VAL A 30 10.33 -24.16 9.99
C VAL A 30 10.51 -25.41 9.11
N ALA A 31 9.47 -26.20 8.91
CA ALA A 31 9.51 -27.35 8.01
C ALA A 31 9.78 -26.93 6.55
N GLN A 32 9.11 -25.88 6.06
CA GLN A 32 9.36 -25.33 4.72
C GLN A 32 10.78 -24.76 4.55
N ALA A 33 11.36 -24.20 5.62
CA ALA A 33 12.73 -23.73 5.59
C ALA A 33 13.75 -24.88 5.51
N SER A 34 13.52 -25.99 6.24
CA SER A 34 14.41 -27.16 6.19
C SER A 34 14.36 -27.90 4.85
N GLU A 35 13.23 -27.87 4.14
CA GLU A 35 13.13 -28.47 2.79
C GLU A 35 13.86 -27.65 1.72
N SER A 36 14.01 -26.34 1.94
CA SER A 36 14.73 -25.45 1.01
C SER A 36 16.25 -25.56 1.09
N GLU A 37 16.79 -26.11 2.19
CA GLU A 37 18.23 -26.38 2.33
C GLU A 37 18.65 -27.73 1.72
N ALA A 38 17.71 -28.67 1.52
CA ALA A 38 18.01 -29.99 0.94
C ALA A 38 18.15 -30.00 -0.60
N HIS A 39 17.75 -28.91 -1.28
CA HIS A 39 17.81 -28.80 -2.74
C HIS A 39 18.96 -27.92 -3.27
N ALA A 40 19.82 -27.39 -2.39
CA ALA A 40 21.01 -26.63 -2.77
C ALA A 40 22.30 -27.48 -2.84
N ASP A 41 22.21 -28.81 -2.67
CA ASP A 41 23.39 -29.69 -2.60
C ASP A 41 23.38 -30.80 -3.68
N VAL A 42 23.12 -30.40 -4.93
CA VAL A 42 23.32 -31.27 -6.11
C VAL A 42 24.03 -30.47 -7.21
N MET A 43 25.33 -30.25 -7.02
CA MET A 43 26.36 -30.22 -8.07
C MET A 43 27.70 -29.77 -7.47
N THR A 44 28.48 -30.69 -6.92
CA THR A 44 29.97 -30.71 -7.08
C THR A 44 30.50 -32.08 -6.64
N SER A 45 30.30 -33.09 -7.50
CA SER A 45 31.02 -34.37 -7.38
C SER A 45 32.48 -34.21 -7.85
N SER A 46 33.40 -34.42 -6.91
CA SER A 46 34.67 -35.14 -7.05
C SER A 46 35.48 -34.99 -8.35
N GLY A 47 36.59 -34.25 -8.25
CA GLY A 47 37.74 -34.35 -9.15
C GLY A 47 39.00 -33.88 -8.45
N LEU A 48 39.84 -34.82 -8.00
CA LEU A 48 41.18 -34.57 -7.45
C LEU A 48 42.09 -33.97 -8.52
N LEU A 49 42.25 -32.65 -8.55
CA LEU A 49 43.21 -31.95 -9.42
C LEU A 49 43.94 -30.81 -8.68
N SER A 50 45.21 -31.10 -8.35
CA SER A 50 46.38 -30.20 -8.30
C SER A 50 46.27 -28.82 -7.62
N TRP A 51 46.73 -28.76 -6.37
CA TRP A 51 47.08 -27.55 -5.59
C TRP A 51 48.30 -26.83 -6.18
N ARG A 52 48.21 -26.24 -7.38
CA ARG A 52 49.29 -25.37 -7.89
C ARG A 52 48.86 -24.11 -8.66
N VAL A 53 47.60 -23.68 -8.54
CA VAL A 53 47.18 -22.38 -9.08
C VAL A 53 46.47 -21.57 -7.99
N ALA A 54 47.28 -21.02 -7.10
CA ALA A 54 46.88 -19.91 -6.25
C ALA A 54 46.85 -18.64 -7.10
N GLY A 55 45.65 -18.10 -7.33
CA GLY A 55 45.46 -16.74 -7.80
C GLY A 55 44.57 -15.99 -6.81
N PRO A 56 44.94 -14.80 -6.31
CA PRO A 56 44.10 -14.01 -5.43
C PRO A 56 43.13 -13.19 -6.28
N LEU A 57 41.87 -13.61 -6.36
CA LEU A 57 40.81 -12.74 -6.86
C LEU A 57 40.19 -12.01 -5.67
N ALA A 58 40.55 -10.74 -5.61
CA ALA A 58 40.09 -9.74 -4.66
C ALA A 58 38.65 -9.28 -4.95
N ALA A 59 38.18 -8.45 -4.02
CA ALA A 59 37.19 -7.36 -4.19
C ALA A 59 35.73 -7.65 -3.78
N ALA A 60 35.48 -7.37 -2.50
CA ALA A 60 34.59 -6.30 -2.04
C ALA A 60 33.27 -6.05 -2.81
N ALA A 61 32.16 -6.36 -2.17
CA ALA A 61 30.87 -5.70 -2.41
C ALA A 61 30.17 -5.41 -1.07
N ALA A 62 30.79 -4.55 -0.26
CA ALA A 62 30.11 -3.89 0.86
C ALA A 62 29.67 -2.51 0.37
N PHE A 63 28.42 -2.40 -0.09
CA PHE A 63 27.77 -1.11 -0.30
C PHE A 63 26.85 -0.82 0.88
N VAL A 64 27.41 -0.16 1.91
CA VAL A 64 26.65 0.57 2.92
C VAL A 64 26.43 1.98 2.37
N LEU A 65 25.22 2.29 1.93
CA LEU A 65 24.84 3.65 1.57
C LEU A 65 24.21 4.35 2.79
N VAL A 66 25.04 5.16 3.42
CA VAL A 66 24.69 6.16 4.44
C VAL A 66 23.96 7.31 3.74
N TRP A 67 22.65 7.43 3.98
CA TRP A 67 21.86 8.62 3.64
C TRP A 67 21.08 9.05 4.89
N ALA A 68 21.79 9.65 5.85
CA ALA A 68 21.17 10.17 7.07
C ALA A 68 21.98 11.32 7.69
N SER A 69 22.25 12.39 6.93
CA SER A 69 22.69 13.66 7.53
C SER A 69 22.71 14.84 6.54
N VAL A 70 21.60 15.15 5.87
CA VAL A 70 21.38 16.48 5.25
C VAL A 70 19.95 16.94 5.56
N SER A 71 19.72 17.34 6.80
CA SER A 71 18.55 18.13 7.18
C SER A 71 18.70 18.82 8.53
N LYS A 72 19.93 18.95 9.05
CA LYS A 72 20.13 19.50 10.40
C LYS A 72 21.45 20.23 10.57
N LEU A 73 21.74 21.20 9.70
CA LEU A 73 22.82 22.17 9.91
C LEU A 73 22.62 23.46 9.09
N GLN A 74 21.37 23.89 8.95
CA GLN A 74 21.04 25.20 8.38
C GLN A 74 20.00 25.89 9.26
N ASP A 75 20.33 26.01 10.54
CA ASP A 75 19.65 26.94 11.45
C ASP A 75 20.65 27.35 12.52
N ARG A 76 21.46 28.35 12.16
CA ARG A 76 22.01 29.40 13.02
C ARG A 76 23.11 30.14 12.26
N SER A 77 22.76 31.27 11.64
CA SER A 77 23.31 32.61 11.95
C SER A 77 23.16 33.58 10.76
N ALA A 78 22.70 34.79 11.09
CA ALA A 78 22.80 36.07 10.36
C ALA A 78 21.93 36.23 9.09
N ASP A 79 20.81 36.95 9.17
CA ASP A 79 20.64 38.42 9.10
C ASP A 79 20.63 38.97 7.67
N GLY A 80 19.50 39.57 7.28
CA GLY A 80 19.40 40.48 6.13
C GLY A 80 18.36 40.10 5.07
N MET A 81 17.22 40.79 5.10
CA MET A 81 16.31 41.05 3.97
C MET A 81 15.78 39.85 3.15
N ALA A 82 14.63 39.32 3.55
CA ALA A 82 13.64 38.80 2.62
C ALA A 82 12.25 38.79 3.26
N ALA A 83 11.53 39.90 3.11
CA ALA A 83 10.08 39.89 3.15
C ALA A 83 9.58 39.12 1.91
N SER A 84 9.46 37.81 2.07
CA SER A 84 8.56 36.93 1.31
C SER A 84 8.49 35.64 2.09
N ALA A 85 7.71 35.68 3.18
CA ALA A 85 7.08 34.49 3.69
C ALA A 85 6.14 33.97 2.61
N SER A 86 6.69 33.23 1.65
CA SER A 86 5.93 32.23 0.94
C SER A 86 5.49 31.23 2.00
N SER A 87 4.29 31.47 2.54
CA SER A 87 3.40 30.40 3.00
C SER A 87 3.15 29.48 1.81
N ALA A 88 4.17 28.71 1.42
CA ALA A 88 3.96 27.46 0.74
C ALA A 88 3.30 26.61 1.82
N ALA A 89 1.97 26.56 1.79
CA ALA A 89 1.19 25.61 2.56
C ALA A 89 1.94 24.27 2.45
N ASN A 90 2.46 23.79 3.59
CA ASN A 90 2.97 22.43 3.69
C ASN A 90 1.80 21.54 3.28
N ALA A 91 1.73 21.17 2.01
CA ALA A 91 0.78 20.20 1.55
C ALA A 91 1.13 18.93 2.32
N SER A 92 0.32 18.58 3.30
CA SER A 92 0.39 17.31 3.98
C SER A 92 0.30 16.23 2.91
N ILE A 93 1.41 15.50 2.74
CA ILE A 93 1.44 14.39 1.80
C ILE A 93 1.11 13.14 2.61
N ILE A 94 0.00 12.52 2.26
CA ILE A 94 -0.49 11.32 2.93
C ILE A 94 0.38 10.13 2.47
N PRO A 95 0.92 9.32 3.40
CA PRO A 95 1.59 8.08 3.04
C PRO A 95 0.56 7.08 2.49
N VAL A 96 0.92 6.34 1.43
CA VAL A 96 -0.02 5.41 0.78
C VAL A 96 -0.56 4.35 1.75
N ASP A 97 0.21 3.92 2.75
CA ASP A 97 -0.25 2.94 3.73
C ASP A 97 -1.43 3.46 4.57
N ALA A 98 -1.38 4.74 4.98
CA ALA A 98 -2.49 5.36 5.72
C ALA A 98 -3.73 5.58 4.84
N LEU A 99 -3.52 5.86 3.54
CA LEU A 99 -4.59 5.86 2.57
C LEU A 99 -5.22 4.47 2.50
N VAL A 100 -4.43 3.43 2.26
CA VAL A 100 -4.91 2.04 2.14
C VAL A 100 -5.68 1.59 3.37
N ASP A 101 -5.17 1.86 4.57
CA ASP A 101 -5.87 1.54 5.82
C ASP A 101 -7.25 2.21 5.89
N THR A 102 -7.33 3.50 5.51
CA THR A 102 -8.60 4.24 5.47
C THR A 102 -9.55 3.66 4.43
N LEU A 103 -9.05 3.30 3.25
CA LEU A 103 -9.87 2.72 2.17
C LEU A 103 -10.47 1.36 2.56
N VAL A 104 -9.67 0.54 3.24
CA VAL A 104 -10.11 -0.77 3.70
C VAL A 104 -11.10 -0.65 4.85
N ASP A 105 -10.88 0.28 5.78
CA ASP A 105 -11.81 0.53 6.87
C ASP A 105 -13.20 0.95 6.36
N GLN A 106 -13.24 1.86 5.38
CA GLN A 106 -14.49 2.31 4.75
C GLN A 106 -15.15 1.24 3.87
N HIS A 107 -14.37 0.31 3.32
CA HIS A 107 -14.92 -0.81 2.55
C HIS A 107 -15.55 -1.87 3.47
N ALA A 108 -14.86 -2.21 4.57
CA ALA A 108 -15.32 -3.16 5.57
C ALA A 108 -16.58 -2.68 6.31
N ASN A 109 -16.66 -1.38 6.62
CA ASN A 109 -17.78 -0.75 7.32
C ASN A 109 -18.41 0.35 6.45
N PRO A 110 -19.14 -0.03 5.37
CA PRO A 110 -19.72 0.95 4.48
C PRO A 110 -20.81 1.76 5.17
N LEU A 111 -20.68 3.08 5.11
CA LEU A 111 -21.84 3.93 5.37
C LEU A 111 -22.70 4.03 4.11
N PRO A 112 -24.01 4.32 4.26
CA PRO A 112 -24.89 4.53 3.12
C PRO A 112 -24.32 5.57 2.14
N PRO A 113 -24.52 5.40 0.83
CA PRO A 113 -24.12 6.39 -0.15
C PRO A 113 -24.89 7.71 0.08
N GLU A 114 -24.24 8.83 -0.20
CA GLU A 114 -24.82 10.17 -0.06
C GLU A 114 -25.69 10.52 -1.27
N THR A 115 -25.26 10.07 -2.46
CA THR A 115 -25.96 10.33 -3.71
C THR A 115 -25.77 9.18 -4.70
N SER A 116 -26.74 8.98 -5.58
CA SER A 116 -26.63 8.14 -6.77
C SER A 116 -26.76 8.94 -8.07
N SER A 117 -27.00 10.26 -7.97
CA SER A 117 -27.21 11.13 -9.11
C SER A 117 -25.87 11.49 -9.77
N PRO A 118 -25.69 11.27 -11.09
CA PRO A 118 -24.45 11.59 -11.78
C PRO A 118 -24.11 13.08 -11.73
N THR A 119 -25.13 13.96 -11.69
CA THR A 119 -24.95 15.41 -11.61
C THR A 119 -24.38 15.83 -10.25
N GLU A 120 -24.82 15.19 -9.16
CA GLU A 120 -24.31 15.46 -7.82
C GLU A 120 -22.91 14.89 -7.62
N ILE A 121 -22.63 13.72 -8.19
CA ILE A 121 -21.28 13.11 -8.20
C ILE A 121 -20.27 14.06 -8.85
N ALA A 122 -20.62 14.68 -9.98
CA ALA A 122 -19.74 15.63 -10.65
C ALA A 122 -19.43 16.89 -9.81
N GLN A 123 -20.24 17.20 -8.79
CA GLN A 123 -19.94 18.30 -7.87
C GLN A 123 -18.81 17.96 -6.89
N PHE A 124 -18.45 16.68 -6.75
CA PHE A 124 -17.33 16.25 -5.90
C PHE A 124 -15.98 16.76 -6.42
N ASP A 125 -15.88 17.06 -7.72
CA ASP A 125 -14.71 17.65 -8.38
C ASP A 125 -14.15 18.83 -7.60
N ARG A 126 -15.03 19.72 -7.10
CA ARG A 126 -14.64 20.96 -6.40
C ARG A 126 -14.00 20.70 -5.04
N PHE A 127 -14.31 19.57 -4.41
CA PHE A 127 -13.86 19.25 -3.05
C PHE A 127 -12.60 18.40 -3.04
N ILE A 128 -12.39 17.59 -4.09
CA ILE A 128 -11.25 16.68 -4.23
C ILE A 128 -10.14 17.34 -5.05
N GLY A 129 -10.50 18.27 -5.95
CA GLY A 129 -9.56 19.00 -6.80
C GLY A 129 -9.08 18.20 -8.02
N VAL A 130 -9.78 17.12 -8.37
CA VAL A 130 -9.59 16.33 -9.60
C VAL A 130 -10.97 16.01 -10.20
N PRO A 131 -11.08 15.82 -11.53
CA PRO A 131 -12.34 15.44 -12.14
C PRO A 131 -12.79 14.07 -11.65
N VAL A 132 -13.95 14.04 -11.02
CA VAL A 132 -14.64 12.83 -10.60
C VAL A 132 -15.66 12.50 -11.68
N ARG A 133 -15.48 11.34 -12.29
CA ARG A 133 -16.45 10.78 -13.23
C ARG A 133 -16.97 9.49 -12.63
N ASN A 134 -18.26 9.24 -12.80
CA ASN A 134 -18.81 7.92 -12.53
C ASN A 134 -18.08 6.92 -13.42
N VAL A 135 -17.83 5.73 -12.88
CA VAL A 135 -17.27 4.65 -13.70
C VAL A 135 -18.46 3.99 -14.39
N PRO A 136 -18.55 4.02 -15.73
CA PRO A 136 -19.59 3.28 -16.43
C PRO A 136 -19.62 1.81 -16.00
N GLU A 137 -20.80 1.24 -15.80
CA GLU A 137 -21.00 -0.17 -15.42
C GLU A 137 -20.32 -1.13 -16.42
N ARG A 138 -20.24 -0.71 -17.70
CA ARG A 138 -19.51 -1.42 -18.76
C ARG A 138 -18.04 -1.70 -18.41
N ASN A 139 -17.40 -0.81 -17.65
CA ASN A 139 -15.99 -0.94 -17.29
C ASN A 139 -15.77 -1.90 -16.14
N LEU A 140 -16.80 -2.16 -15.35
CA LEU A 140 -16.82 -3.25 -14.36
C LEU A 140 -17.28 -4.55 -15.02
N GLN A 141 -16.80 -4.80 -16.25
CA GLN A 141 -17.13 -5.96 -17.08
C GLN A 141 -18.63 -6.14 -17.34
N GLY A 142 -19.42 -5.07 -17.27
CA GLY A 142 -20.88 -5.11 -17.46
C GLY A 142 -21.64 -5.80 -16.32
N GLN A 143 -20.98 -6.04 -15.19
CA GLN A 143 -21.57 -6.75 -14.04
C GLN A 143 -21.61 -5.90 -12.77
N GLY A 144 -21.02 -4.70 -12.75
CA GLY A 144 -21.01 -3.82 -11.59
C GLY A 144 -22.19 -2.85 -11.61
N GLN A 145 -23.14 -3.00 -10.69
CA GLN A 145 -24.22 -2.04 -10.46
C GLN A 145 -23.74 -0.96 -9.50
N LEU A 146 -23.89 0.31 -9.87
CA LEU A 146 -23.59 1.44 -8.97
C LEU A 146 -24.67 1.55 -7.89
N LEU A 147 -24.28 1.36 -6.62
CA LEU A 147 -25.16 1.63 -5.48
C LEU A 147 -25.24 3.12 -5.18
N GLY A 148 -24.11 3.82 -5.36
CA GLY A 148 -24.01 5.26 -5.15
C GLY A 148 -22.59 5.70 -4.81
N ALA A 149 -22.46 6.96 -4.45
CA ALA A 149 -21.21 7.62 -4.16
C ALA A 149 -21.32 8.47 -2.89
N ARG A 150 -20.18 8.72 -2.27
CA ARG A 150 -20.05 9.61 -1.12
C ARG A 150 -18.65 10.19 -1.00
N MET A 151 -18.52 11.29 -0.26
CA MET A 151 -17.21 11.79 0.12
C MET A 151 -16.66 11.04 1.33
N VAL A 152 -15.37 10.69 1.26
CA VAL A 152 -14.62 10.06 2.35
C VAL A 152 -13.50 10.99 2.77
N PRO A 153 -13.36 11.28 4.08
CA PRO A 153 -12.22 12.02 4.59
C PRO A 153 -10.96 11.15 4.53
N LEU A 154 -9.88 11.68 3.95
CA LEU A 154 -8.54 11.08 4.00
C LEU A 154 -7.61 12.07 4.70
N GLN A 155 -7.49 11.96 6.02
CA GLN A 155 -6.70 12.89 6.84
C GLN A 155 -7.06 14.36 6.52
N GLU A 156 -6.14 15.11 5.90
CA GLU A 156 -6.34 16.51 5.50
C GLU A 156 -6.91 16.70 4.09
N GLN A 157 -7.25 15.61 3.40
CA GLN A 157 -7.79 15.58 2.04
C GLN A 157 -9.15 14.87 2.01
N ARG A 158 -9.78 14.89 0.84
CA ARG A 158 -11.03 14.17 0.57
C ARG A 158 -10.84 13.27 -0.65
N ALA A 159 -11.55 12.15 -0.68
CA ALA A 159 -11.74 11.34 -1.86
C ALA A 159 -13.24 11.14 -2.12
N ALA A 160 -13.59 10.81 -3.35
CA ALA A 160 -14.89 10.24 -3.65
C ALA A 160 -14.80 8.72 -3.52
N MET A 161 -15.77 8.11 -2.88
CA MET A 161 -15.96 6.66 -2.82
C MET A 161 -17.20 6.31 -3.62
N PHE A 162 -17.05 5.40 -4.56
CA PHE A 162 -18.12 4.76 -5.32
C PHE A 162 -18.30 3.34 -4.83
N GLN A 163 -19.55 2.98 -4.54
CA GLN A 163 -19.91 1.65 -4.08
C GLN A 163 -20.58 0.90 -5.22
N TYR A 164 -20.04 -0.27 -5.56
CA TYR A 164 -20.59 -1.16 -6.56
C TYR A 164 -20.88 -2.53 -5.95
N VAL A 165 -21.90 -3.18 -6.50
CA VAL A 165 -22.16 -4.61 -6.31
C VAL A 165 -21.96 -5.30 -7.63
N MET A 166 -21.09 -6.30 -7.65
CA MET A 166 -20.84 -7.12 -8.82
C MET A 166 -21.94 -8.18 -8.99
N GLY A 167 -22.10 -8.73 -10.19
CA GLY A 167 -23.12 -9.75 -10.48
C GLY A 167 -23.04 -11.01 -9.62
N ASN A 168 -21.88 -11.29 -9.00
CA ASN A 168 -21.68 -12.38 -8.04
C ASN A 168 -22.01 -11.98 -6.59
N GLY A 169 -22.56 -10.79 -6.35
CA GLY A 169 -22.89 -10.24 -5.03
C GLY A 169 -21.70 -9.68 -4.25
N ARG A 170 -20.47 -9.79 -4.76
CA ARG A 170 -19.28 -9.23 -4.11
C ARG A 170 -19.26 -7.71 -4.26
N ARG A 171 -18.71 -7.05 -3.26
CA ARG A 171 -18.73 -5.59 -3.18
C ARG A 171 -17.39 -5.04 -3.66
N VAL A 172 -17.46 -3.92 -4.34
CA VAL A 172 -16.28 -3.20 -4.85
C VAL A 172 -16.43 -1.73 -4.48
N SER A 173 -15.44 -1.20 -3.77
CA SER A 173 -15.35 0.24 -3.48
C SER A 173 -14.26 0.85 -4.33
N VAL A 174 -14.62 1.77 -5.22
CA VAL A 174 -13.66 2.55 -6.02
C VAL A 174 -13.50 3.93 -5.40
N TYR A 175 -12.27 4.37 -5.24
CA TYR A 175 -11.91 5.65 -4.67
C TYR A 175 -11.23 6.52 -5.71
N VAL A 176 -11.62 7.79 -5.77
CA VAL A 176 -11.02 8.80 -6.61
C VAL A 176 -10.43 9.89 -5.73
N TYR A 177 -9.13 10.11 -5.83
CA TYR A 177 -8.38 11.06 -5.00
C TYR A 177 -7.40 11.88 -5.84
N ASN A 178 -6.86 12.94 -5.23
CA ASN A 178 -5.84 13.76 -5.85
C ASN A 178 -4.44 13.15 -5.63
N PRO A 179 -3.76 12.64 -6.67
CA PRO A 179 -2.49 11.94 -6.49
C PRO A 179 -1.35 12.89 -6.11
N LYS A 180 -1.48 14.20 -6.36
CA LYS A 180 -0.48 15.19 -5.93
C LYS A 180 -0.38 15.31 -4.40
N LYS A 181 -1.37 14.79 -3.68
CA LYS A 181 -1.47 14.83 -2.21
C LYS A 181 -1.15 13.47 -1.56
N VAL A 182 -0.88 12.45 -2.36
CA VAL A 182 -0.61 11.09 -1.90
C VAL A 182 0.74 10.64 -2.49
N ARG A 183 1.63 10.13 -1.65
CA ARG A 183 2.86 9.51 -2.14
C ARG A 183 2.64 8.04 -2.40
N LEU A 184 2.44 7.68 -3.66
CA LEU A 184 2.66 6.33 -4.18
C LEU A 184 4.17 6.05 -4.19
N GLY A 185 4.76 5.99 -2.99
CA GLY A 185 6.12 5.51 -2.78
C GLY A 185 6.11 4.00 -2.56
N THR A 186 7.29 3.45 -2.29
CA THR A 186 7.49 2.04 -1.95
C THR A 186 6.72 1.69 -0.68
N SER A 187 5.49 1.19 -0.83
CA SER A 187 4.72 0.58 0.25
C SER A 187 5.26 -0.83 0.49
N PRO A 188 5.43 -1.28 1.73
CA PRO A 188 5.70 -2.69 2.01
C PRO A 188 4.49 -3.59 1.70
N VAL A 189 3.29 -3.00 1.61
CA VAL A 189 2.01 -3.70 1.44
C VAL A 189 1.62 -3.80 -0.04
N LEU A 190 1.81 -2.72 -0.79
CA LEU A 190 1.48 -2.69 -2.22
C LEU A 190 2.72 -3.00 -3.07
N ARG A 191 2.56 -3.91 -4.04
CA ARG A 191 3.59 -4.31 -4.99
C ARG A 191 3.15 -3.90 -6.40
N GLU A 192 4.08 -3.58 -7.28
CA GLU A 192 3.74 -3.35 -8.69
C GLU A 192 3.19 -4.66 -9.29
N SER A 193 2.00 -4.59 -9.87
CA SER A 193 1.36 -5.70 -10.58
C SER A 193 2.07 -5.94 -11.91
N VAL A 194 2.13 -7.21 -12.30
CA VAL A 194 2.64 -7.63 -13.63
C VAL A 194 1.69 -7.21 -14.75
N VAL A 195 0.42 -6.93 -14.43
CA VAL A 195 -0.59 -6.47 -15.40
C VAL A 195 -0.29 -5.02 -15.79
N ARG A 196 0.60 -4.86 -16.76
CA ARG A 196 0.92 -3.57 -17.38
C ARG A 196 0.04 -3.33 -18.58
N ASN A 197 -0.72 -2.24 -18.56
CA ASN A 197 -1.30 -1.64 -19.76
C ASN A 197 -0.53 -0.36 -20.10
N ASP A 198 -0.80 0.24 -21.26
CA ASP A 198 -0.27 1.56 -21.68
C ASP A 198 -0.65 2.73 -20.74
N SER A 199 -1.36 2.42 -19.67
CA SER A 199 -2.04 3.33 -18.75
C SER A 199 -1.24 3.63 -17.47
N GLY A 200 -0.09 2.98 -17.27
CA GLY A 200 0.78 3.16 -16.10
C GLY A 200 0.85 1.92 -15.20
N PRO A 201 1.73 1.94 -14.18
CA PRO A 201 1.81 0.86 -13.20
C PRO A 201 0.54 0.80 -12.34
N VAL A 202 0.17 -0.42 -11.95
CA VAL A 202 -0.87 -0.67 -10.95
C VAL A 202 -0.20 -1.30 -9.76
N TYR A 203 -0.43 -0.75 -8.58
CA TYR A 203 0.06 -1.29 -7.33
C TYR A 203 -1.04 -2.07 -6.65
N VAL A 204 -0.73 -3.26 -6.17
CA VAL A 204 -1.69 -4.22 -5.66
C VAL A 204 -1.19 -4.86 -4.37
N GLY A 205 -2.12 -5.22 -3.49
CA GLY A 205 -1.80 -5.93 -2.26
C GLY A 205 -3.04 -6.38 -1.51
N TYR A 206 -2.81 -6.97 -0.35
CA TYR A 206 -3.87 -7.40 0.56
C TYR A 206 -3.74 -6.73 1.91
N VAL A 207 -4.85 -6.21 2.41
CA VAL A 207 -4.93 -5.58 3.72
C VAL A 207 -6.20 -6.04 4.42
N ARG A 208 -6.04 -6.59 5.63
CA ARG A 208 -7.14 -7.08 6.48
C ARG A 208 -8.12 -8.04 5.76
N GLY A 209 -7.62 -8.82 4.80
CA GLY A 209 -8.42 -9.79 4.04
C GLY A 209 -9.06 -9.26 2.76
N TYR A 210 -8.89 -7.97 2.44
CA TYR A 210 -9.40 -7.34 1.22
C TYR A 210 -8.27 -7.11 0.22
N SER A 211 -8.56 -7.26 -1.07
CA SER A 211 -7.64 -6.88 -2.12
C SER A 211 -7.73 -5.38 -2.37
N VAL A 212 -6.57 -4.75 -2.45
CA VAL A 212 -6.42 -3.32 -2.72
C VAL A 212 -5.60 -3.12 -3.97
N ALA A 213 -6.11 -2.34 -4.90
CA ALA A 213 -5.40 -1.92 -6.11
C ALA A 213 -5.35 -0.39 -6.17
N VAL A 214 -4.25 0.18 -6.62
CA VAL A 214 -4.04 1.63 -6.73
C VAL A 214 -3.31 1.95 -8.03
N THR A 215 -3.75 2.98 -8.74
CA THR A 215 -3.09 3.47 -9.95
C THR A 215 -3.33 4.96 -10.11
N ASP A 216 -2.39 5.65 -10.73
CA ASP A 216 -2.52 7.05 -11.07
C ASP A 216 -2.62 7.21 -12.59
N ARG A 217 -3.65 7.92 -13.04
CA ARG A 217 -3.87 8.13 -14.47
C ARG A 217 -4.36 9.53 -14.77
N ARG A 218 -3.68 10.20 -15.72
CA ARG A 218 -4.01 11.56 -16.18
C ARG A 218 -4.17 12.58 -15.04
N GLY A 219 -3.39 12.43 -13.96
CA GLY A 219 -3.46 13.31 -12.80
C GLY A 219 -4.61 13.03 -11.83
N VAL A 220 -5.30 11.90 -11.99
CA VAL A 220 -6.34 11.39 -11.08
C VAL A 220 -5.85 10.08 -10.45
N GLY A 221 -5.93 9.98 -9.14
CA GLY A 221 -5.58 8.78 -8.39
C GLY A 221 -6.81 7.91 -8.24
N TYR A 222 -6.70 6.65 -8.66
CA TYR A 222 -7.74 5.65 -8.52
C TYR A 222 -7.26 4.56 -7.57
N ALA A 223 -8.08 4.25 -6.58
CA ALA A 223 -7.87 3.09 -5.74
C ALA A 223 -9.13 2.23 -5.71
N MET A 224 -8.97 0.94 -5.43
CA MET A 224 -10.06 -0.01 -5.31
C MET A 224 -9.81 -0.88 -4.12
N ALA A 225 -10.82 -1.05 -3.27
CA ALA A 225 -10.86 -2.08 -2.24
C ALA A 225 -11.99 -3.05 -2.61
N SER A 226 -11.71 -4.34 -2.57
CA SER A 226 -12.70 -5.35 -2.92
C SER A 226 -12.49 -6.67 -2.20
N ASP A 227 -13.55 -7.46 -2.16
CA ASP A 227 -13.49 -8.86 -1.74
C ASP A 227 -12.88 -9.77 -2.82
N LEU A 228 -12.45 -9.22 -3.97
CA LEU A 228 -11.92 -9.94 -5.14
C LEU A 228 -10.48 -10.39 -4.94
N ASP A 229 -9.97 -11.25 -5.82
CA ASP A 229 -8.54 -11.53 -5.84
C ASP A 229 -7.74 -10.37 -6.48
N GLU A 230 -6.43 -10.38 -6.30
CA GLU A 230 -5.50 -9.35 -6.77
C GLU A 230 -5.50 -9.16 -8.30
N ASN A 231 -5.61 -10.27 -9.04
CA ASN A 231 -5.60 -10.24 -10.50
C ASN A 231 -6.94 -9.70 -11.03
N GLU A 232 -8.05 -10.11 -10.42
CA GLU A 232 -9.38 -9.57 -10.74
C GLU A 232 -9.46 -8.07 -10.40
N SER A 233 -8.98 -7.66 -9.22
CA SER A 233 -8.96 -6.26 -8.77
C SER A 233 -8.11 -5.36 -9.65
N SER A 234 -6.91 -5.80 -10.03
CA SER A 234 -6.02 -5.05 -10.95
C SER A 234 -6.65 -4.85 -12.32
N LYS A 235 -7.23 -5.90 -12.91
CA LYS A 235 -7.92 -5.82 -14.21
C LYS A 235 -9.12 -4.87 -14.16
N LEU A 236 -9.93 -4.94 -13.11
CA LEU A 236 -11.07 -4.04 -12.95
C LEU A 236 -10.63 -2.59 -12.75
N LEU A 237 -9.61 -2.34 -11.93
CA LEU A 237 -9.09 -0.98 -11.73
C LEU A 237 -8.52 -0.39 -13.02
N LEU A 238 -7.86 -1.20 -13.85
CA LEU A 238 -7.38 -0.77 -15.17
C LEU A 238 -8.51 -0.38 -16.11
N ALA A 239 -9.61 -1.13 -16.10
CA ALA A 239 -10.80 -0.81 -16.89
C ALA A 239 -11.48 0.48 -16.38
N VAL A 240 -11.49 0.71 -15.06
CA VAL A 240 -11.99 1.92 -14.41
C VAL A 240 -11.17 3.15 -14.80
N GLY A 241 -9.85 3.09 -14.65
CA GLY A 241 -8.95 4.18 -15.00
C GLY A 241 -8.85 4.44 -16.51
N GLY A 242 -9.46 3.56 -17.32
CA GLY A 242 -9.56 3.57 -18.79
C GLY A 242 -9.95 4.88 -19.47
N HIS A 243 -10.71 5.71 -18.76
CA HIS A 243 -11.59 6.72 -19.37
C HIS A 243 -11.04 8.14 -19.27
#